data_AF-A0AAV2J122-F1
#
_entry.id   AF-A0AAV2J122-F1
#
_cell.length_a   1.000
_cell.length_b   1.000
_cell.length_c   1.000
_cell.angle_alpha   90.00
_cell.angle_beta   90.00
_cell.angle_gamma   90.00
#
_symmetry.space_group_name_H-M   'P 1'
#
loop_
_entity.id
_entity.type
_entity.pdbx_description
1 polymer ?
#
loop_
_entity_poly.entity_id
_entity_poly.type
_entity_poly.pdbx_seq_one_letter_code
_entity_poly.pdbx_strand_id
1 'polypeptide(L)'
;MRIHCLENVDKALQFLKEQRVHLENVGSHDIVDGNHRLTLGLMWTIILRFQIQVIRIATEDNRETRSAKDALLLWCQMKTAGYPEVSIQNFTTCWRDGLAFNALIHRHRPDLMDFHKLTRSNATHNLQQAFTIAEQHLGLTKLLDPEGSDGKLFKGSAHVF
;
A
#
# COMPACT_ATOMS: atom_id res chain seq x y z
N MET A 1 -19.32 29.02 3.15
CA MET A 1 -18.51 29.99 2.37
C MET A 1 -17.08 29.48 2.26
N ARG A 2 -16.33 29.80 1.19
CA ARG A 2 -14.94 29.30 0.96
C ARG A 2 -14.02 29.48 2.16
N ILE A 3 -14.20 30.58 2.89
CA ILE A 3 -13.47 30.87 4.14
C ILE A 3 -13.63 29.78 5.22
N HIS A 4 -14.82 29.17 5.36
CA HIS A 4 -15.03 28.06 6.29
C HIS A 4 -14.30 26.79 5.84
N CYS A 5 -14.20 26.56 4.53
CA CYS A 5 -13.46 25.42 3.99
C CYS A 5 -11.96 25.58 4.26
N LEU A 6 -11.41 26.79 4.05
CA LEU A 6 -10.01 27.09 4.34
C LEU A 6 -9.69 26.86 5.83
N GLU A 7 -10.52 27.39 6.72
CA GLU A 7 -10.33 27.23 8.17
C GLU A 7 -10.40 25.75 8.61
N ASN A 8 -11.32 24.97 8.04
CA ASN A 8 -11.42 23.54 8.32
C ASN A 8 -10.18 22.77 7.85
N VAL A 9 -9.67 23.08 6.66
CA VAL A 9 -8.44 22.44 6.15
C VAL A 9 -7.23 22.88 6.97
N ASP A 10 -7.12 24.15 7.36
CA ASP A 10 -6.02 24.63 8.21
C ASP A 10 -5.96 23.88 9.55
N LYS A 11 -7.12 23.64 10.18
CA LYS A 11 -7.19 22.81 11.40
C LYS A 11 -6.67 21.38 11.16
N ALA A 12 -7.03 20.77 10.03
CA ALA A 12 -6.53 19.44 9.68
C ALA A 12 -5.01 19.43 9.44
N LEU A 13 -4.49 20.41 8.68
CA LEU A 13 -3.06 20.54 8.42
C LEU A 13 -2.27 20.84 9.71
N GLN A 14 -2.83 21.63 10.62
CA GLN A 14 -2.23 21.88 11.93
C GLN A 14 -2.13 20.61 12.76
N PHE A 15 -3.20 19.82 12.84
CA PHE A 15 -3.18 18.52 13.53
C PHE A 15 -2.08 17.60 12.96
N LEU A 16 -1.93 17.53 11.63
CA LEU A 16 -0.87 16.73 11.01
C LEU A 16 0.53 17.20 11.41
N LYS A 17 0.77 18.52 11.46
CA LYS A 17 2.05 19.07 11.96
C LYS A 17 2.31 18.67 13.41
N GLU A 18 1.30 18.71 14.27
CA GLU A 18 1.38 18.27 15.67
C GLU A 18 1.74 16.78 15.79
N GLN A 19 1.24 15.94 14.87
CA GLN A 19 1.59 14.51 14.76
C GLN A 19 2.97 14.25 14.12
N ARG A 20 3.78 15.30 13.93
CA ARG A 20 5.11 15.28 13.29
C ARG A 20 5.07 14.80 11.83
N VAL A 21 4.00 15.14 11.12
CA VAL A 21 3.92 14.91 9.68
C VAL A 21 4.61 16.08 8.96
N HIS A 22 5.54 15.76 8.05
CA HIS A 22 6.16 16.75 7.19
C HIS A 22 5.23 17.09 6.01
N LEU A 23 4.70 18.31 6.02
CA LEU A 23 3.85 18.85 4.95
C LEU A 23 4.69 19.77 4.08
N GLU A 24 5.31 19.22 3.02
CA GLU A 24 6.09 20.01 2.08
C GLU A 24 5.18 20.70 1.06
N ASN A 25 5.16 22.02 1.06
CA ASN A 25 4.49 22.85 0.05
C ASN A 25 2.97 22.63 -0.11
N VAL A 26 2.26 22.26 0.97
CA VAL A 26 0.79 22.12 0.97
C VAL A 26 0.16 23.18 1.88
N GLY A 27 -0.65 24.07 1.31
CA GLY A 27 -1.51 25.01 2.03
C GLY A 27 -2.99 24.63 1.94
N SER A 28 -3.83 25.24 2.79
CA SER A 28 -5.28 24.99 2.77
C SER A 28 -5.94 25.39 1.45
N HIS A 29 -5.48 26.49 0.84
CA HIS A 29 -5.96 26.92 -0.47
C HIS A 29 -5.69 25.88 -1.57
N ASP A 30 -4.56 25.18 -1.55
CA ASP A 30 -4.26 24.12 -2.53
C ASP A 30 -5.29 23.00 -2.48
N ILE A 31 -5.77 22.66 -1.30
CA ILE A 31 -6.77 21.59 -1.11
C ILE A 31 -8.18 22.10 -1.44
N VAL A 32 -8.54 23.28 -0.94
CA VAL A 32 -9.88 23.86 -1.17
C VAL A 32 -10.12 24.20 -2.64
N ASP A 33 -9.08 24.65 -3.35
CA ASP A 33 -9.17 25.02 -4.76
C ASP A 33 -8.87 23.83 -5.71
N GLY A 34 -8.64 22.62 -5.18
CA GLY A 34 -8.60 21.39 -5.96
C GLY A 34 -7.29 21.10 -6.69
N ASN A 35 -6.14 21.47 -6.11
CA ASN A 35 -4.84 21.06 -6.63
C ASN A 35 -4.65 19.55 -6.48
N HIS A 36 -4.95 18.79 -7.53
CA HIS A 36 -4.92 17.33 -7.53
C HIS A 36 -3.58 16.74 -7.08
N ARG A 37 -2.46 17.32 -7.52
CA ARG A 37 -1.11 16.82 -7.18
C ARG A 37 -0.86 16.94 -5.68
N LEU A 38 -1.13 18.11 -5.10
CA LEU A 38 -0.92 18.35 -3.68
C LEU A 38 -1.94 17.61 -2.81
N THR A 39 -3.17 17.46 -3.29
CA THR A 39 -4.20 16.65 -2.61
C THR A 39 -3.81 15.18 -2.53
N LEU A 40 -3.33 14.59 -3.63
CA LEU A 40 -2.81 13.22 -3.65
C LEU A 40 -1.56 13.08 -2.77
N GLY A 41 -0.65 14.06 -2.82
CA GLY A 41 0.52 14.10 -1.96
C GLY A 41 0.16 14.14 -0.47
N LEU A 42 -0.83 14.96 -0.08
CA LEU A 42 -1.33 15.04 1.29
C LEU A 42 -1.93 13.71 1.75
N MET A 43 -2.79 13.10 0.92
CA MET A 43 -3.38 11.78 1.21
C MET A 43 -2.31 10.69 1.38
N TRP A 44 -1.30 10.69 0.50
CA TRP A 44 -0.17 9.76 0.61
C TRP A 44 0.59 9.94 1.92
N THR A 45 0.91 11.17 2.28
CA THR A 45 1.65 11.47 3.52
C THR A 45 0.87 11.01 4.76
N ILE A 46 -0.46 11.18 4.77
CA ILE A 46 -1.32 10.66 5.85
C ILE A 46 -1.24 9.13 5.92
N ILE A 47 -1.41 8.44 4.80
CA ILE A 47 -1.32 6.95 4.73
C ILE A 47 0.06 6.48 5.21
N LEU A 48 1.13 7.10 4.70
CA LEU A 48 2.51 6.75 5.04
C LEU A 48 2.76 6.89 6.55
N ARG A 49 2.33 7.99 7.17
CA ARG A 49 2.54 8.25 8.60
C ARG A 49 1.79 7.30 9.51
N PHE A 50 0.49 7.08 9.23
CA PHE A 50 -0.40 6.41 10.18
C PHE A 50 -0.54 4.92 9.92
N GLN A 51 -0.40 4.44 8.68
CA GLN A 51 -0.56 3.02 8.36
C GLN A 51 0.77 2.31 8.11
N ILE A 52 1.75 2.96 7.48
CA ILE A 52 2.99 2.30 7.07
C ILE A 52 4.10 2.49 8.11
N GLN A 53 4.34 3.73 8.58
CA GLN A 53 5.43 4.04 9.51
C GLN A 53 5.33 3.38 10.88
N VAL A 54 4.15 2.87 11.24
CA VAL A 54 3.94 2.09 12.48
C VAL A 54 4.50 0.67 12.40
N ILE A 55 4.85 0.18 11.19
CA ILE A 55 5.38 -1.17 10.99
C ILE A 55 6.80 -1.24 11.56
N ARG A 56 7.00 -2.10 12.56
CA ARG A 56 8.30 -2.40 13.17
C ARG A 56 8.58 -3.88 13.00
N ILE A 57 9.75 -4.22 12.47
CA ILE A 57 10.22 -5.60 12.37
C ILE A 57 11.51 -5.70 13.15
N ALA A 58 11.51 -6.53 14.18
CA ALA A 58 12.73 -6.87 14.89
C ALA A 58 13.55 -7.83 14.03
N THR A 59 14.77 -7.45 13.70
CA THR A 59 15.76 -8.34 13.09
C THR A 59 16.86 -8.60 14.12
N GLU A 60 17.38 -9.82 14.16
CA GLU A 60 18.41 -10.27 15.11
C GLU A 60 19.66 -9.37 15.14
N ASP A 61 20.00 -8.75 14.01
CA ASP A 61 21.21 -7.94 13.86
C ASP A 61 21.13 -6.49 14.40
N ASN A 62 19.99 -6.06 14.95
CA ASN A 62 19.80 -4.71 15.52
C ASN A 62 20.27 -3.53 14.62
N ARG A 63 20.44 -3.76 13.31
CA ARG A 63 20.88 -2.73 12.35
C ARG A 63 19.79 -1.67 12.23
N GLU A 64 20.16 -0.46 12.62
CA GLU A 64 19.32 0.71 12.73
C GLU A 64 18.54 1.03 11.43
N THR A 65 17.26 1.38 11.62
CA THR A 65 16.37 2.11 10.70
C THR A 65 16.33 1.63 9.24
N ARG A 66 15.76 0.44 9.00
CA ARG A 66 15.09 0.21 7.71
C ARG A 66 13.90 1.18 7.62
N SER A 67 13.71 1.84 6.48
CA SER A 67 12.50 2.64 6.27
C SER A 67 11.27 1.75 6.48
N ALA A 68 10.14 2.31 6.87
CA ALA A 68 8.92 1.51 7.07
C ALA A 68 8.51 0.71 5.81
N LYS A 69 8.85 1.24 4.64
CA LYS A 69 8.73 0.56 3.35
C LYS A 69 9.65 -0.65 3.25
N ASP A 70 10.92 -0.53 3.63
CA ASP A 70 11.89 -1.63 3.60
C ASP A 70 11.56 -2.70 4.64
N ALA A 71 11.03 -2.28 5.79
CA ALA A 71 10.46 -3.19 6.77
C ALA A 71 9.30 -3.97 6.14
N LEU A 72 8.27 -3.30 5.60
CA LEU A 72 7.16 -3.99 4.94
C LEU A 72 7.63 -4.94 3.83
N LEU A 73 8.64 -4.54 3.03
CA LEU A 73 9.19 -5.40 1.97
C LEU A 73 9.82 -6.66 2.55
N LEU A 74 10.62 -6.51 3.61
CA LEU A 74 11.21 -7.64 4.33
C LEU A 74 10.12 -8.56 4.91
N TRP A 75 9.05 -8.01 5.50
CA TRP A 75 7.95 -8.81 6.01
C TRP A 75 7.31 -9.65 4.91
N CYS A 76 7.04 -9.05 3.74
CA CYS A 76 6.51 -9.78 2.60
C CYS A 76 7.43 -10.93 2.20
N GLN A 77 8.74 -10.67 2.06
CA GLN A 77 9.75 -11.68 1.72
C GLN A 77 9.79 -12.84 2.73
N MET A 78 9.80 -12.52 4.03
CA MET A 78 9.80 -13.53 5.09
C MET A 78 8.52 -14.39 5.05
N LYS A 79 7.36 -13.77 4.82
CA LYS A 79 6.09 -14.49 4.77
C LYS A 79 5.94 -15.34 3.51
N THR A 80 6.49 -14.94 2.39
CA THR A 80 6.40 -15.70 1.13
C THR A 80 7.60 -16.62 0.88
N ALA A 81 8.55 -16.72 1.81
CA ALA A 81 9.70 -17.62 1.69
C ALA A 81 9.25 -19.08 1.50
N GLY A 82 9.72 -19.74 0.44
CA GLY A 82 9.37 -21.14 0.11
C GLY A 82 8.13 -21.30 -0.76
N TYR A 83 7.42 -20.23 -1.13
CA TYR A 83 6.38 -20.32 -2.17
C TYR A 83 7.04 -20.36 -3.55
N PRO A 84 6.67 -21.33 -4.42
CA PRO A 84 7.23 -21.42 -5.75
C PRO A 84 6.89 -20.16 -6.53
N GLU A 85 7.84 -19.71 -7.35
CA GLU A 85 7.67 -18.59 -8.27
C GLU A 85 7.42 -17.22 -7.65
N VAL A 86 7.38 -17.10 -6.32
CA VAL A 86 7.21 -15.82 -5.60
C VAL A 86 8.55 -15.27 -5.13
N SER A 87 8.98 -14.17 -5.73
CA SER A 87 10.18 -13.42 -5.31
C SER A 87 9.86 -11.93 -5.27
N ILE A 88 9.59 -11.41 -4.07
CA ILE A 88 9.15 -10.03 -3.87
C ILE A 88 10.37 -9.13 -3.66
N GLN A 89 10.67 -8.27 -4.63
CA GLN A 89 11.80 -7.34 -4.61
C GLN A 89 11.36 -5.88 -4.66
N ASN A 90 10.10 -5.61 -4.95
CA ASN A 90 9.53 -4.26 -5.03
C ASN A 90 8.01 -4.30 -4.79
N PHE A 91 7.39 -3.13 -4.67
CA PHE A 91 5.92 -2.96 -4.58
C PHE A 91 5.28 -2.60 -5.92
N THR A 92 5.88 -3.04 -7.04
CA THR A 92 5.39 -2.73 -8.39
C THR A 92 5.25 -3.98 -9.25
N THR A 93 6.31 -4.42 -9.92
CA THR A 93 6.28 -5.53 -10.89
C THR A 93 6.10 -6.89 -10.23
N CYS A 94 6.61 -7.09 -9.01
CA CYS A 94 6.55 -8.37 -8.30
C CYS A 94 5.14 -8.81 -7.88
N TRP A 95 4.13 -7.95 -8.03
CA TRP A 95 2.76 -8.19 -7.58
C TRP A 95 1.77 -8.38 -8.74
N ARG A 96 2.23 -8.17 -9.99
CA ARG A 96 1.36 -8.09 -11.17
C ARG A 96 0.72 -9.41 -11.56
N ASP A 97 1.40 -10.53 -11.33
CA ASP A 97 0.87 -11.87 -11.62
C ASP A 97 -0.09 -12.39 -10.54
N GLY A 98 -0.29 -11.62 -9.46
CA GLY A 98 -1.16 -11.95 -8.34
C GLY A 98 -0.64 -13.05 -7.41
N LEU A 99 0.49 -13.70 -7.70
CA LEU A 99 0.99 -14.80 -6.88
C LEU A 99 1.46 -14.31 -5.51
N ALA A 100 2.08 -13.14 -5.43
CA ALA A 100 2.52 -12.54 -4.17
C ALA A 100 1.36 -12.32 -3.18
N PHE A 101 0.21 -11.82 -3.66
CA PHE A 101 -0.98 -11.64 -2.81
C PHE A 101 -1.53 -12.97 -2.31
N ASN A 102 -1.68 -13.95 -3.20
CA ASN A 102 -2.18 -15.28 -2.83
C ASN A 102 -1.25 -16.01 -1.86
N ALA A 103 0.07 -15.89 -2.02
CA ALA A 103 1.03 -16.49 -1.10
C ALA A 103 0.93 -15.89 0.32
N LEU A 104 0.72 -14.58 0.42
CA LEU A 104 0.51 -13.92 1.72
C LEU A 104 -0.79 -14.38 2.38
N ILE A 105 -1.88 -14.50 1.63
CA ILE A 105 -3.17 -15.01 2.13
C ILE A 105 -3.00 -16.46 2.59
N HIS A 106 -2.47 -17.34 1.73
CA HIS A 106 -2.27 -18.75 2.03
C HIS A 106 -1.35 -18.98 3.23
N ARG A 107 -0.32 -18.14 3.43
CA ARG A 107 0.56 -18.22 4.62
C ARG A 107 -0.21 -18.01 5.94
N HIS A 108 -1.25 -17.18 5.95
CA HIS A 108 -2.03 -16.90 7.16
C HIS A 108 -3.27 -17.79 7.28
N ARG A 109 -3.87 -18.16 6.14
CA ARG A 109 -5.10 -18.95 6.03
C ARG A 109 -4.99 -19.93 4.86
N PRO A 110 -4.25 -21.04 5.03
CA PRO A 110 -4.03 -22.02 3.97
C PRO A 110 -5.32 -22.75 3.56
N ASP A 111 -6.36 -22.68 4.38
CA ASP A 111 -7.68 -23.28 4.13
C ASP A 111 -8.51 -22.54 3.08
N LEU A 112 -8.17 -21.28 2.76
CA LEU A 112 -8.99 -20.44 1.87
C LEU A 112 -8.71 -20.66 0.38
N MET A 113 -7.58 -21.27 0.02
CA MET A 113 -7.26 -21.58 -1.37
C MET A 113 -6.15 -22.63 -1.51
N ASP A 114 -6.04 -23.21 -2.71
CA ASP A 114 -4.94 -24.11 -3.07
C ASP A 114 -3.92 -23.37 -3.95
N PHE A 115 -2.81 -22.93 -3.34
CA PHE A 115 -1.80 -22.12 -4.00
C PHE A 115 -1.13 -22.85 -5.17
N HIS A 116 -0.96 -24.18 -5.08
CA HIS A 116 -0.22 -24.95 -6.09
C HIS A 116 -0.95 -25.06 -7.44
N LYS A 117 -2.24 -24.70 -7.49
CA LYS A 117 -3.01 -24.62 -8.73
C LYS A 117 -2.83 -23.30 -9.48
N LEU A 118 -2.21 -22.30 -8.85
CA LEU A 118 -2.01 -20.99 -9.46
C LEU A 118 -0.81 -21.00 -10.40
N THR A 119 -0.93 -20.25 -11.50
CA THR A 119 0.15 -20.07 -12.48
C THR A 119 0.30 -18.59 -12.82
N ARG A 120 1.51 -18.16 -13.17
CA ARG A 120 1.77 -16.76 -13.57
C ARG A 120 0.97 -16.30 -14.78
N SER A 121 0.62 -17.21 -15.68
CA SER A 121 -0.12 -16.90 -16.91
C SER A 121 -1.53 -16.38 -16.65
N ASN A 122 -2.08 -16.60 -15.46
CA ASN A 122 -3.47 -16.28 -15.11
C ASN A 122 -3.56 -15.06 -14.17
N ALA A 123 -2.77 -14.02 -14.44
CA ALA A 123 -2.62 -12.85 -13.57
C ALA A 123 -3.96 -12.23 -13.10
N THR A 124 -4.88 -11.95 -14.02
CA THR A 124 -6.18 -11.36 -13.71
C THR A 124 -7.01 -12.23 -12.77
N HIS A 125 -7.01 -13.54 -13.00
CA HIS A 125 -7.67 -14.51 -12.11
C HIS A 125 -7.04 -14.45 -10.72
N ASN A 126 -5.71 -14.58 -10.64
CA ASN A 126 -4.99 -14.63 -9.37
C ASN A 126 -5.25 -13.37 -8.53
N LEU A 127 -5.23 -12.19 -9.16
CA LEU A 127 -5.53 -10.91 -8.51
C LEU A 127 -6.99 -10.84 -8.02
N GLN A 128 -7.94 -11.18 -8.88
CA GLN A 128 -9.36 -11.14 -8.51
C GLN A 128 -9.65 -12.10 -7.36
N GLN A 129 -9.12 -13.33 -7.40
CA GLN A 129 -9.26 -14.32 -6.34
C GLN A 129 -8.68 -13.79 -5.02
N ALA A 130 -7.44 -13.28 -5.04
CA ALA A 130 -6.81 -12.76 -3.84
C ALA A 130 -7.63 -11.64 -3.20
N PHE A 131 -8.08 -10.67 -4.01
CA PHE A 131 -8.84 -9.53 -3.51
C PHE A 131 -10.22 -9.95 -2.97
N THR A 132 -10.92 -10.87 -3.65
CA THR A 132 -12.22 -11.38 -3.16
C THR A 132 -12.06 -12.17 -1.86
N ILE A 133 -11.06 -13.04 -1.74
CA ILE A 133 -10.82 -13.79 -0.52
C ILE A 133 -10.48 -12.83 0.64
N ALA A 134 -9.60 -11.87 0.39
CA ALA A 134 -9.19 -10.87 1.37
C ALA A 134 -10.38 -10.06 1.89
N GLU A 135 -11.28 -9.63 1.01
CA GLU A 135 -12.48 -8.88 1.39
C GLU A 135 -13.46 -9.74 2.18
N GLN A 136 -13.85 -10.90 1.65
CA GLN A 136 -14.92 -11.72 2.21
C GLN A 136 -14.53 -12.44 3.51
N HIS A 137 -13.27 -12.86 3.63
CA HIS A 137 -12.84 -13.75 4.72
C HIS A 137 -11.88 -13.08 5.71
N LEU A 138 -11.18 -12.02 5.30
CA LEU A 138 -10.20 -11.32 6.14
C LEU A 138 -10.63 -9.88 6.48
N GLY A 139 -11.76 -9.41 5.95
CA GLY A 139 -12.28 -8.06 6.19
C GLY A 139 -11.41 -6.95 5.61
N LEU A 140 -10.60 -7.24 4.58
CA LEU A 140 -9.72 -6.27 3.94
C LEU A 140 -10.44 -5.56 2.80
N THR A 141 -10.60 -4.24 2.90
CA THR A 141 -11.21 -3.43 1.84
C THR A 141 -10.44 -3.56 0.53
N LYS A 142 -11.17 -3.78 -0.58
CA LYS A 142 -10.58 -3.82 -1.92
C LYS A 142 -10.22 -2.40 -2.40
N LEU A 143 -8.93 -2.06 -2.35
CA LEU A 143 -8.41 -0.77 -2.82
C LEU A 143 -7.87 -0.81 -4.26
N LEU A 144 -7.70 -2.02 -4.82
CA LEU A 144 -7.09 -2.25 -6.13
C LEU A 144 -8.03 -3.07 -7.01
N ASP A 145 -8.09 -2.72 -8.30
CA ASP A 145 -8.77 -3.52 -9.29
C ASP A 145 -7.81 -4.42 -10.07
N PRO A 146 -8.19 -5.68 -10.36
CA PRO A 146 -7.35 -6.60 -11.13
C PRO A 146 -6.97 -6.06 -12.51
N GLU A 147 -7.90 -5.36 -13.19
CA GLU A 147 -7.66 -4.75 -14.49
C GLU A 147 -6.75 -3.51 -14.42
N GLY A 148 -6.78 -2.77 -13.30
CA GLY A 148 -5.90 -1.62 -13.06
C GLY A 148 -4.46 -2.02 -12.72
N SER A 149 -4.26 -3.28 -12.30
CA SER A 149 -2.97 -3.86 -11.92
C SER A 149 -2.05 -4.14 -13.12
N ASP A 150 -2.59 -4.07 -14.34
CA ASP A 150 -1.86 -4.11 -15.61
C ASP A 150 -1.08 -2.80 -15.82
N GLY A 151 0.03 -2.69 -15.08
CA GLY A 151 1.12 -1.75 -15.34
C GLY A 151 0.84 -0.26 -15.13
N LYS A 152 -0.41 0.21 -14.99
CA LYS A 152 -0.74 1.64 -14.81
C LYS A 152 -0.76 2.07 -13.34
N LEU A 153 -1.34 1.27 -12.43
CA LEU A 153 -1.38 1.60 -11.00
C LEU A 153 0.03 1.74 -10.39
N PHE A 154 0.93 0.82 -10.77
CA PHE A 154 2.29 0.75 -10.22
C PHE A 154 3.30 1.67 -10.91
N LYS A 155 2.99 2.19 -12.11
CA LYS A 155 3.79 3.24 -12.77
C LYS A 155 3.33 4.64 -12.37
N GLY A 156 2.03 4.83 -12.09
CA GLY A 156 1.44 6.13 -11.79
C GLY A 156 1.86 6.71 -10.44
N SER A 157 1.97 5.88 -9.39
CA SER A 157 2.44 6.38 -8.10
C SER A 157 3.91 6.82 -8.16
N ALA A 158 4.76 6.12 -8.91
CA ALA A 158 6.19 6.41 -9.00
C ALA A 158 6.53 7.77 -9.63
N HIS A 159 5.64 8.33 -10.46
CA HIS A 159 5.84 9.59 -11.18
C HIS A 159 5.06 10.78 -10.59
N VAL A 160 4.30 10.55 -9.52
CA VAL A 160 3.76 11.64 -8.68
C VAL A 160 4.71 11.97 -7.53
N PHE A 161 5.75 11.16 -7.33
CA PHE A 161 6.87 11.45 -6.42
C PHE A 161 7.86 12.42 -7.07
#